data_AF-A0A1D2MDM2-F1
#
_entry.id   AF-A0A1D2MDM2-F1
#
_cell.length_a   1.000
_cell.length_b   1.000
_cell.length_c   1.000
_cell.angle_alpha   90.00
_cell.angle_beta   90.00
_cell.angle_gamma   90.00
#
_symmetry.space_group_name_H-M   'P 1'
#
loop_
_entity.id
_entity.type
_entity.pdbx_description
1 polymer ?
#
loop_
_entity_poly.entity_id
_entity_poly.type
_entity_poly.pdbx_seq_one_letter_code
_entity_poly.pdbx_strand_id
1 'polypeptide(L)'
;MARFKGKASNSRRKSSTVPQPGGVKKPHRTVQAASIGALQAAAEMYLVGLFEDTNLCAIHAKFVTIMPKDIQLARRIRGERQ
;
A
#
# COMPACT_ATOMS: atom_id res chain seq x y z
N MET A 1 -40.91 12.25 30.59
CA MET A 1 -39.82 11.29 30.85
C MET A 1 -38.85 11.34 29.67
N ALA A 2 -37.60 11.77 29.88
CA ALA A 2 -36.65 12.04 28.79
C ALA A 2 -35.27 11.42 29.05
N ARG A 3 -34.75 10.77 28.00
CA ARG A 3 -33.33 10.49 27.66
C ARG A 3 -32.52 9.57 28.59
N PHE A 4 -31.99 8.49 28.01
CA PHE A 4 -30.52 8.35 27.83
C PHE A 4 -30.18 7.18 26.87
N LYS A 5 -29.59 7.46 25.70
CA LYS A 5 -28.93 6.46 24.87
C LYS A 5 -27.58 6.13 25.50
N GLY A 6 -27.41 4.88 25.93
CA GLY A 6 -26.17 4.37 26.53
C GLY A 6 -25.01 4.41 25.55
N LYS A 7 -23.94 5.10 25.95
CA LYS A 7 -22.68 5.24 25.21
C LYS A 7 -21.84 3.96 25.35
N ALA A 8 -21.18 3.61 24.25
CA ALA A 8 -20.22 2.52 24.12
C ALA A 8 -19.12 2.60 25.19
N SER A 9 -19.05 1.56 26.01
CA SER A 9 -17.98 1.28 26.96
C SER A 9 -16.95 0.37 26.29
N ASN A 10 -15.81 0.92 25.85
CA ASN A 10 -14.61 0.12 25.67
C ASN A 10 -13.57 0.53 26.72
N SER A 11 -13.52 -0.34 27.72
CA SER A 11 -12.68 -0.32 28.89
C SER A 11 -11.21 -0.59 28.53
N ARG A 12 -10.33 -0.15 29.41
CA ARG A 12 -8.96 -0.67 29.62
C ARG A 12 -7.81 0.04 28.89
N ARG A 13 -7.63 1.33 29.20
CA ARG A 13 -6.26 1.83 29.45
C ARG A 13 -5.78 1.24 30.78
N LYS A 14 -4.86 0.28 30.75
CA LYS A 14 -4.01 -0.04 31.92
C LYS A 14 -2.58 0.36 31.58
N SER A 15 -2.19 1.53 32.06
CA SER A 15 -0.82 2.02 32.13
C SER A 15 -0.19 1.55 33.44
N SER A 16 0.74 0.59 33.38
CA SER A 16 1.66 0.30 34.47
C SER A 16 2.75 -0.67 34.01
N THR A 17 3.98 -0.18 33.82
CA THR A 17 5.25 -0.77 34.31
C THR A 17 6.49 -0.03 33.77
N VAL A 18 7.22 0.61 34.71
CA VAL A 18 8.68 0.89 34.83
C VAL A 18 9.45 1.58 33.69
N PRO A 19 10.22 2.67 33.94
CA PRO A 19 11.17 3.22 32.97
C PRO A 19 12.52 2.48 33.04
N GLN A 20 12.90 1.82 31.94
CA GLN A 20 14.23 1.23 31.74
C GLN A 20 15.13 2.17 30.89
N PRO A 21 16.42 2.36 31.24
CA PRO A 21 17.32 3.26 30.53
C PRO A 21 17.93 2.60 29.28
N GLY A 22 18.14 3.39 28.23
CA GLY A 22 19.22 3.17 27.26
C GLY A 22 19.05 2.09 26.18
N GLY A 23 17.87 1.99 25.54
CA GLY A 23 17.71 1.22 24.29
C GLY A 23 17.22 2.12 23.17
N VAL A 24 17.89 2.11 22.01
CA VAL A 24 17.44 2.80 20.79
C VAL A 24 16.01 2.37 20.50
N LYS A 25 15.03 3.26 20.76
CA LYS A 25 13.63 3.01 20.47
C LYS A 25 13.47 2.93 18.95
N LYS A 26 13.54 1.72 18.40
CA LYS A 26 13.14 1.48 17.00
C LYS A 26 11.74 2.07 16.83
N PRO A 27 11.50 2.94 15.85
CA PRO A 27 10.18 3.53 15.68
C PRO A 27 9.19 2.41 15.34
N HIS A 28 8.30 2.09 16.29
CA HIS A 28 7.17 1.20 16.08
C HIS A 28 6.09 1.98 15.33
N ARG A 29 6.17 1.97 14.00
CA ARG A 29 5.17 2.60 13.13
C ARG A 29 3.96 1.66 13.04
N THR A 30 2.82 2.09 13.55
CA THR A 30 1.55 1.39 13.36
C THR A 30 0.85 1.97 12.14
N VAL A 31 0.56 1.12 11.16
CA VAL A 31 -0.20 1.46 9.96
C VAL A 31 -1.67 1.16 10.26
N GLN A 32 -2.60 2.04 9.86
CA GLN A 32 -4.02 1.79 10.06
C GLN A 32 -4.45 0.62 9.15
N ALA A 33 -5.32 -0.27 9.63
CA ALA A 33 -5.77 -1.42 8.83
C ALA A 33 -6.38 -0.98 7.47
N ALA A 34 -7.14 0.11 7.46
CA ALA A 34 -7.70 0.70 6.24
C ALA A 34 -6.63 1.22 5.26
N SER A 35 -5.51 1.73 5.75
CA SER A 35 -4.43 2.23 4.89
C SER A 35 -3.67 1.12 4.16
N ILE A 36 -3.70 -0.11 4.66
CA ILE A 36 -3.13 -1.27 3.96
C ILE A 36 -4.00 -1.61 2.74
N GLY A 37 -5.33 -1.65 2.91
CA GLY A 37 -6.25 -1.89 1.79
C GLY A 37 -6.18 -0.82 0.71
N ALA A 38 -6.05 0.46 1.10
CA ALA A 38 -5.84 1.55 0.16
C ALA A 38 -4.54 1.39 -0.65
N LEU A 39 -3.45 0.95 -0.01
CA LEU A 39 -2.18 0.72 -0.69
C LEU A 39 -2.27 -0.46 -1.67
N GLN A 40 -2.96 -1.54 -1.30
CA GLN A 40 -3.21 -2.67 -2.20
C GLN A 40 -3.98 -2.20 -3.44
N ALA A 41 -5.10 -1.51 -3.26
CA ALA A 41 -5.91 -1.04 -4.39
C ALA A 41 -5.13 -0.11 -5.31
N ALA A 42 -4.34 0.81 -4.75
CA ALA A 42 -3.46 1.68 -5.53
C ALA A 42 -2.39 0.88 -6.30
N ALA A 43 -1.79 -0.14 -5.68
CA ALA A 43 -0.80 -0.98 -6.31
C ALA A 43 -1.40 -1.82 -7.46
N GLU A 44 -2.58 -2.40 -7.27
CA GLU A 44 -3.28 -3.16 -8.31
C GLU A 44 -3.64 -2.27 -9.50
N MET A 45 -4.21 -1.10 -9.25
CA MET A 45 -4.54 -0.15 -10.32
C MET A 45 -3.31 0.26 -11.13
N TYR A 46 -2.19 0.51 -10.45
CA TYR A 46 -0.93 0.85 -11.11
C TYR A 46 -0.39 -0.31 -11.96
N LEU A 47 -0.40 -1.54 -11.42
CA LEU A 47 0.10 -2.72 -12.12
C LEU A 47 -0.77 -3.08 -13.32
N VAL A 48 -2.09 -3.01 -13.19
CA VAL A 48 -3.03 -3.26 -14.31
C VAL A 48 -2.73 -2.29 -15.45
N GLY A 49 -2.67 -0.98 -15.19
CA GLY A 49 -2.34 -0.02 -16.23
C GLY A 49 -0.94 -0.21 -16.82
N LEU A 50 0.06 -0.60 -16.01
CA LEU A 50 1.40 -0.88 -16.52
C LEU A 50 1.43 -2.10 -17.45
N PHE A 51 0.66 -3.14 -17.14
CA PHE A 51 0.57 -4.33 -17.98
C PHE A 51 -0.20 -4.09 -19.27
N GLU A 52 -1.17 -3.17 -19.29
CA GLU A 52 -1.82 -2.71 -20.52
C GLU A 52 -0.81 -2.09 -21.49
N ASP A 53 0.03 -1.15 -21.01
CA ASP A 53 1.08 -0.53 -21.83
C ASP A 53 2.15 -1.54 -22.25
N THR A 54 2.51 -2.46 -21.36
CA THR A 54 3.48 -3.53 -21.64
C THR A 54 2.95 -4.47 -22.74
N ASN A 55 1.66 -4.78 -22.71
CA ASN A 55 1.01 -5.62 -23.73
C ASN A 55 1.03 -4.93 -25.09
N LEU A 56 0.76 -3.61 -25.15
CA LEU A 56 0.88 -2.84 -26.39
C LEU A 56 2.31 -2.85 -26.93
N CYS A 57 3.32 -2.75 -26.06
CA CYS A 57 4.73 -2.85 -26.45
C CYS A 57 5.09 -4.24 -27.01
N ALA A 58 4.57 -5.32 -26.41
CA ALA A 58 4.78 -6.68 -26.89
C ALA A 58 4.13 -6.89 -28.29
N ILE A 59 2.89 -6.41 -28.47
CA ILE A 59 2.16 -6.49 -29.74
C ILE A 59 2.86 -5.67 -30.83
N HIS A 60 3.39 -4.49 -30.49
CA HIS A 60 4.16 -3.67 -31.42
C HIS A 60 5.37 -4.43 -32.00
N ALA A 61 6.00 -5.27 -31.18
CA ALA A 61 7.11 -6.13 -31.57
C ALA A 61 6.67 -7.51 -32.13
N LYS A 62 5.37 -7.70 -32.42
CA LYS A 62 4.75 -8.95 -32.92
C LYS A 62 4.88 -10.15 -31.96
N PHE A 63 5.06 -9.90 -30.68
CA PHE A 63 5.03 -10.94 -29.65
C PHE A 63 3.63 -11.06 -29.04
N VAL A 64 3.27 -12.28 -28.63
CA VAL A 64 2.06 -12.57 -27.85
C VAL A 64 2.37 -12.69 -26.36
N THR A 65 3.64 -12.93 -26.02
CA THR A 65 4.13 -13.07 -24.65
C THR A 65 4.84 -11.80 -24.21
N ILE A 66 4.43 -11.23 -23.07
CA ILE A 66 5.11 -10.10 -22.45
C ILE A 66 6.52 -10.50 -21.97
N MET A 67 7.51 -9.64 -22.23
CA MET A 67 8.89 -9.83 -21.80
C MET A 67 9.36 -8.67 -20.91
N PRO A 68 10.41 -8.89 -20.08
CA PRO A 68 10.96 -7.83 -19.22
C PRO A 68 11.38 -6.56 -19.99
N LYS A 69 11.82 -6.71 -21.24
CA LYS A 69 12.17 -5.59 -22.14
C LYS A 69 10.96 -4.69 -22.45
N ASP A 70 9.76 -5.25 -22.54
CA ASP A 70 8.54 -4.51 -22.85
C ASP A 70 8.12 -3.67 -21.63
N ILE A 71 8.29 -4.22 -20.42
CA ILE A 71 8.06 -3.48 -19.17
C ILE A 71 9.06 -2.34 -19.02
N GLN A 72 10.34 -2.59 -19.34
CA GLN A 72 11.38 -1.56 -19.31
C GLN A 72 11.06 -0.44 -20.30
N LEU A 73 10.60 -0.79 -21.51
CA LEU A 73 10.19 0.18 -22.51
C LEU A 73 8.96 0.98 -22.06
N ALA A 74 7.91 0.32 -21.58
CA ALA A 74 6.70 0.97 -21.08
C ALA A 74 6.99 1.96 -19.93
N ARG A 75 7.83 1.55 -18.96
CA ARG A 75 8.26 2.43 -17.86
C ARG A 75 9.13 3.60 -18.34
N ARG A 76 9.93 3.40 -19.38
CA ARG A 76 10.75 4.46 -20.00
C ARG A 76 9.87 5.48 -20.71
N ILE A 77 8.84 5.03 -21.42
CA ILE A 77 7.87 5.91 -22.11
C ILE A 77 7.03 6.70 -21.09
N ARG A 78 6.63 6.07 -19.97
CA ARG A 78 5.96 6.76 -18.85
C ARG A 78 6.85 7.76 -18.10
N GLY A 79 8.17 7.73 -18.30
CA GLY A 79 9.11 8.61 -17.60
C GLY A 79 9.41 8.21 -16.15
N GLU A 80 9.05 7.00 -15.73
CA GLU A 80 9.20 6.52 -14.34
C GLU A 80 10.59 5.97 -14.02
N ARG A 81 11.43 5.78 -15.03
CA ARG A 81 12.81 5.32 -14.90
C ARG A 81 13.69 6.15 -15.84
N GLN A 82 14.43 7.10 -15.27
CA GLN A 82 15.64 7.66 -15.87
C GLN A 82 16.82 6.72 -15.61
#